data_AF-A0A246BP84-F1
#
_entry.id   AF-A0A246BP84-F1
#
_cell.length_a   1.000
_cell.length_b   1.000
_cell.length_c   1.000
_cell.angle_alpha   90.00
_cell.angle_beta   90.00
_cell.angle_gamma   90.00
#
_symmetry.space_group_name_H-M   'P 1'
#
loop_
_entity.id
_entity.type
_entity.pdbx_description
1 polymer ?
#
loop_
_entity_poly.entity_id
_entity_poly.type
_entity_poly.pdbx_seq_one_letter_code
_entity_poly.pdbx_strand_id
1 'polypeptide(L)'
;MPRSPLFLLPLLTLPVLLASCSGMFEAHNEKRARQLRHDNALYFRTQCVTALERARATATPQQLPAGLNGQPCTSALLGDYALSADMAATVKASVVTLDPQRLSDYTVTVTSLNDETFRYVDRGDAEAAAEQAGTYTQPTPDVTSEDTDSSTLNVEEQTP
;
A
#
# COMPACT_ATOMS: atom_id res chain seq x y z
N MET A 1 73.82 5.40 -36.31
CA MET A 1 73.10 4.15 -36.01
C MET A 1 72.14 4.42 -34.86
N PRO A 2 70.83 4.13 -35.00
CA PRO A 2 69.78 4.67 -34.15
C PRO A 2 69.63 3.88 -32.84
N ARG A 3 69.41 4.60 -31.73
CA ARG A 3 69.02 4.03 -30.44
C ARG A 3 67.49 3.89 -30.42
N SER A 4 66.99 2.66 -30.31
CA SER A 4 65.58 2.37 -30.07
C SER A 4 65.17 2.82 -28.65
N PRO A 5 64.02 3.48 -28.46
CA PRO A 5 63.44 3.63 -27.13
C PRO A 5 62.64 2.36 -26.79
N LEU A 6 63.03 1.72 -25.70
CA LEU A 6 62.28 0.65 -25.04
C LEU A 6 60.91 1.18 -24.61
N PHE A 7 59.86 0.56 -25.14
CA PHE A 7 58.48 0.67 -24.68
C PHE A 7 58.40 0.28 -23.19
N LEU A 8 58.17 1.26 -22.32
CA LEU A 8 57.97 1.08 -20.88
C LEU A 8 56.58 1.64 -20.52
N LEU A 9 55.53 0.92 -20.92
CA LEU A 9 54.14 1.20 -20.51
C LEU A 9 53.34 -0.11 -20.65
N PRO A 10 53.24 -0.90 -19.56
CA PRO A 10 51.90 -1.22 -19.07
C PRO A 10 51.91 -1.50 -17.55
N LEU A 11 51.96 -0.48 -16.69
CA LEU A 11 51.85 -0.70 -15.23
C LEU A 11 50.87 0.27 -14.52
N LEU A 12 50.15 1.11 -15.27
CA LEU A 12 49.25 2.12 -14.69
C LEU A 12 47.74 1.80 -14.77
N THR A 13 47.36 0.59 -15.21
CA THR A 13 45.92 0.23 -15.36
C THR A 13 45.32 -0.53 -14.18
N LEU A 14 46.13 -1.10 -13.27
CA LEU A 14 45.63 -1.86 -12.12
C LEU A 14 44.90 -1.03 -11.04
N PRO A 15 45.28 0.21 -10.68
CA PRO A 15 44.60 0.94 -9.60
C PRO A 15 43.22 1.48 -10.00
N VAL A 16 42.95 1.66 -11.29
CA VAL A 16 41.66 2.20 -11.79
C VAL A 16 40.54 1.16 -11.69
N LEU A 17 40.86 -0.14 -11.82
CA LEU A 17 39.88 -1.23 -11.71
C LEU A 17 39.44 -1.51 -10.26
N LEU A 18 40.27 -1.19 -9.27
CA LEU A 18 39.93 -1.40 -7.86
C LEU A 18 39.04 -0.27 -7.31
N ALA A 19 39.26 0.97 -7.76
CA ALA A 19 38.44 2.12 -7.38
C ALA A 19 37.02 2.08 -8.00
N SER A 20 36.86 1.50 -9.19
CA SER A 20 35.55 1.35 -9.83
C SER A 20 34.68 0.29 -9.14
N CYS A 21 35.27 -0.77 -8.60
CA CYS A 21 34.54 -1.77 -7.82
C CYS A 21 34.03 -1.19 -6.50
N SER A 22 34.84 -0.47 -5.73
CA SER A 22 34.40 0.10 -4.45
C SER A 22 33.25 1.09 -4.61
N GLY A 23 33.31 1.97 -5.62
CA GLY A 23 32.21 2.91 -5.89
C GLY A 23 30.92 2.23 -6.35
N MET A 24 31.01 1.13 -7.10
CA MET A 24 29.83 0.34 -7.50
C MET A 24 29.16 -0.35 -6.31
N PHE A 25 29.94 -0.93 -5.38
CA PHE A 25 29.40 -1.55 -4.17
C PHE A 25 28.77 -0.52 -3.23
N GLU A 26 29.39 0.64 -3.05
CA GLU A 26 28.87 1.73 -2.24
C GLU A 26 27.53 2.25 -2.82
N ALA A 27 27.48 2.56 -4.11
CA ALA A 27 26.26 3.01 -4.78
C ALA A 27 25.14 1.95 -4.72
N HIS A 28 25.47 0.66 -4.86
CA HIS A 28 24.51 -0.43 -4.71
C HIS A 28 23.95 -0.50 -3.27
N ASN A 29 24.82 -0.42 -2.27
CA ASN A 29 24.44 -0.46 -0.87
C ASN A 29 23.56 0.73 -0.48
N GLU A 30 23.90 1.94 -0.96
CA GLU A 30 23.06 3.12 -0.77
C GLU A 30 21.69 2.95 -1.43
N LYS A 31 21.64 2.46 -2.67
CA LYS A 31 20.36 2.22 -3.37
C LYS A 31 19.51 1.22 -2.60
N ARG A 32 20.10 0.12 -2.12
CA ARG A 32 19.41 -0.87 -1.30
C ARG A 32 18.91 -0.27 0.01
N ALA A 33 19.73 0.52 0.71
CA ALA A 33 19.34 1.20 1.94
C ALA A 33 18.18 2.19 1.70
N ARG A 34 18.21 2.93 0.59
CA ARG A 34 17.12 3.81 0.19
C ARG A 34 15.83 3.03 -0.04
N GLN A 35 15.89 1.93 -0.81
CA GLN A 35 14.74 1.08 -1.07
C GLN A 35 14.15 0.49 0.21
N LEU A 36 14.99 -0.02 1.12
CA LEU A 36 14.52 -0.56 2.39
C LEU A 36 13.75 0.47 3.23
N ARG A 37 14.20 1.73 3.27
CA ARG A 37 13.50 2.82 3.98
C ARG A 37 12.17 3.19 3.32
N HIS A 38 12.11 3.12 1.99
CA HIS A 38 10.87 3.30 1.22
C HIS A 38 9.86 2.17 1.54
N ASP A 39 10.30 0.92 1.44
CA ASP A 39 9.45 -0.25 1.70
C ASP A 39 8.97 -0.30 3.16
N ASN A 40 9.84 0.04 4.11
CA ASN A 40 9.47 0.15 5.53
C ASN A 40 8.37 1.21 5.74
N ALA A 41 8.44 2.36 5.06
CA ALA A 41 7.43 3.40 5.19
C ALA A 41 6.08 2.97 4.59
N LEU A 42 6.09 2.28 3.45
CA LEU A 42 4.89 1.69 2.87
C LEU A 42 4.27 0.63 3.80
N TYR A 43 5.10 -0.27 4.34
CA TYR A 43 4.67 -1.30 5.28
C TYR A 43 4.07 -0.67 6.55
N PHE A 44 4.78 0.29 7.15
CA PHE A 44 4.31 1.02 8.33
C PHE A 44 2.95 1.68 8.08
N ARG A 45 2.78 2.36 6.93
CA ARG A 45 1.51 2.98 6.54
C ARG A 45 0.39 1.95 6.48
N THR A 46 0.62 0.80 5.85
CA THR A 46 -0.38 -0.28 5.75
C THR A 46 -0.76 -0.85 7.12
N GLN A 47 0.21 -1.02 8.02
CA GLN A 47 -0.07 -1.45 9.40
C GLN A 47 -0.87 -0.40 10.16
N CYS A 48 -0.57 0.88 9.96
CA CYS A 48 -1.32 1.97 10.59
C CYS A 48 -2.78 2.01 10.12
N VAL A 49 -3.02 1.91 8.80
CA VAL A 49 -4.37 1.79 8.23
C VAL A 49 -5.10 0.61 8.85
N THR A 50 -4.46 -0.56 8.92
CA THR A 50 -5.06 -1.76 9.53
C THR A 50 -5.42 -1.55 11.01
N ALA A 51 -4.56 -0.88 11.77
CA ALA A 51 -4.83 -0.56 13.17
C ALA A 51 -6.02 0.38 13.33
N LEU A 52 -6.11 1.40 12.48
CA LEU A 52 -7.22 2.37 12.46
C LEU A 52 -8.55 1.67 12.14
N GLU A 53 -8.57 0.80 11.14
CA GLU A 53 -9.78 0.05 10.80
C GLU A 53 -10.24 -0.88 11.93
N ARG A 54 -9.30 -1.55 12.62
CA ARG A 54 -9.62 -2.38 13.79
C ARG A 54 -10.16 -1.57 14.96
N ALA A 55 -9.54 -0.41 15.23
CA ALA A 55 -10.01 0.50 16.26
C ALA A 55 -11.43 1.01 15.95
N ARG A 56 -11.70 1.37 14.69
CA ARG A 56 -13.03 1.80 14.24
C ARG A 56 -14.08 0.70 14.38
N ALA A 57 -13.76 -0.52 13.92
CA ALA A 57 -14.70 -1.64 13.92
C ALA A 57 -15.16 -2.05 15.33
N THR A 58 -14.34 -1.78 16.35
CA THR A 58 -14.63 -2.09 17.76
C THR A 58 -15.27 -0.92 18.52
N ALA A 59 -15.26 0.29 17.96
CA ALA A 59 -15.91 1.45 18.55
C ALA A 59 -17.44 1.40 18.38
N THR A 60 -18.16 1.95 19.35
CA THR A 60 -19.61 2.17 19.27
C THR A 60 -19.92 3.63 19.63
N PRO A 61 -20.35 4.48 18.67
CA PRO A 61 -20.49 4.22 17.22
C PRO A 61 -19.14 3.90 16.54
N GLN A 62 -19.18 3.31 15.33
CA GLN A 62 -17.99 2.93 14.54
C GLN A 62 -17.25 4.16 13.98
N GLN A 63 -16.65 4.95 14.87
CA GLN A 63 -15.94 6.17 14.56
C GLN A 63 -14.61 6.19 15.30
N LEU A 64 -13.61 6.84 14.71
CA LEU A 64 -12.34 7.06 15.39
C LEU A 64 -12.50 8.17 16.45
N PRO A 65 -11.79 8.07 17.58
CA PRO A 65 -11.83 9.12 18.60
C PRO A 65 -11.23 10.42 18.05
N ALA A 66 -11.92 11.55 18.21
CA ALA A 66 -11.49 12.86 17.68
C ALA A 66 -10.07 13.26 18.15
N GLY A 67 -9.67 12.85 19.36
CA GLY A 67 -8.34 13.09 19.91
C GLY A 67 -7.20 12.44 19.13
N LEU A 68 -7.50 11.50 18.22
CA LEU A 68 -6.52 10.87 17.34
C LEU A 68 -6.09 11.80 16.19
N ASN A 69 -6.82 12.88 15.93
CA ASN A 69 -6.44 13.84 14.91
C ASN A 69 -5.10 14.52 15.28
N GLY A 70 -4.14 14.47 14.36
CA GLY A 70 -2.77 14.95 14.56
C GLY A 70 -1.86 13.99 15.33
N GLN A 71 -2.33 12.80 15.69
CA GLN A 71 -1.55 11.83 16.46
C GLN A 71 -0.78 10.85 15.57
N PRO A 72 0.35 10.30 16.05
CA PRO A 72 1.06 9.23 15.35
C PRO A 72 0.32 7.89 15.46
N CYS A 73 0.64 6.96 14.56
CA CYS A 73 0.09 5.59 14.57
C CYS A 73 0.55 4.74 15.78
N THR A 74 1.45 5.27 16.61
CA THR A 74 1.89 4.70 17.89
C THR A 74 1.12 5.28 19.08
N SER A 75 0.13 6.15 18.83
CA SER A 75 -0.62 6.81 19.89
C SER A 75 -1.35 5.79 20.76
N ALA A 76 -1.26 5.97 22.08
CA ALA A 76 -2.00 5.15 23.04
C ALA A 76 -3.52 5.24 22.86
N LEU A 77 -4.03 6.25 22.14
CA LEU A 77 -5.45 6.35 21.77
C LEU A 77 -5.92 5.22 20.85
N LEU A 78 -5.01 4.52 20.18
CA LEU A 78 -5.31 3.31 19.42
C LEU A 78 -5.39 2.05 20.29
N GLY A 79 -5.10 2.15 21.59
CA GLY A 79 -5.12 1.03 22.53
C GLY A 79 -4.20 -0.10 22.08
N ASP A 80 -4.72 -1.34 22.11
CA ASP A 80 -3.98 -2.55 21.72
C ASP A 80 -3.60 -2.58 20.22
N TYR A 81 -4.18 -1.69 19.40
CA TYR A 81 -3.85 -1.57 17.99
C TYR A 81 -2.73 -0.58 17.71
N ALA A 82 -2.25 0.15 18.73
CA ALA A 82 -1.13 1.07 18.57
C ALA A 82 0.10 0.33 18.03
N LEU A 83 0.74 0.91 17.02
CA LEU A 83 1.96 0.33 16.45
C LEU A 83 3.11 0.39 17.48
N SER A 84 3.96 -0.64 17.46
CA SER A 84 5.09 -0.71 18.38
C SER A 84 6.14 0.37 18.09
N ALA A 85 6.89 0.74 19.13
CA ALA A 85 8.01 1.67 19.01
C ALA A 85 9.10 1.17 18.04
N ASP A 86 9.38 -0.13 18.03
CA ASP A 86 10.37 -0.74 17.13
C ASP A 86 9.99 -0.56 15.66
N MET A 87 8.71 -0.73 15.34
CA MET A 87 8.20 -0.49 14.00
C MET A 87 8.22 1.01 13.66
N ALA A 88 7.91 1.88 14.62
CA ALA A 88 7.98 3.33 14.43
C ALA A 88 9.41 3.85 14.19
N ALA A 89 10.42 3.19 14.75
CA ALA A 89 11.83 3.52 14.50
C ALA A 89 12.26 3.30 13.03
N THR A 90 11.47 2.60 12.23
CA THR A 90 11.75 2.39 10.79
C THR A 90 11.31 3.57 9.91
N VAL A 91 10.57 4.54 10.46
CA VAL A 91 10.08 5.74 9.78
C VAL A 91 10.49 7.00 10.56
N LYS A 92 10.46 8.15 9.90
CA LYS A 92 10.80 9.43 10.54
C LYS A 92 9.62 9.98 11.34
N ALA A 93 8.42 9.88 10.77
CA ALA A 93 7.19 10.36 11.41
C ALA A 93 5.96 9.68 10.80
N SER A 94 4.87 9.67 11.57
CA SER A 94 3.53 9.37 11.07
C SER A 94 2.51 10.30 11.70
N VAL A 95 1.49 10.67 10.95
CA VAL A 95 0.38 11.52 11.42
C VAL A 95 -0.93 10.98 10.84
N VAL A 96 -1.90 10.79 11.73
CA VAL A 96 -3.30 10.54 11.39
C VAL A 96 -4.03 11.88 11.36
N THR A 97 -4.79 12.14 10.31
CA THR A 97 -5.67 13.32 10.21
C THR A 97 -7.10 12.83 10.01
N LEU A 98 -8.03 13.28 10.85
CA LEU A 98 -9.44 12.91 10.74
C LEU A 98 -10.22 14.02 10.02
N ASP A 99 -11.24 13.64 9.25
CA ASP A 99 -12.22 14.62 8.76
C ASP A 99 -13.10 15.08 9.93
N PRO A 100 -13.12 16.38 10.26
CA PRO A 100 -13.88 16.90 11.39
C PRO A 100 -15.42 16.78 11.22
N GLN A 101 -15.91 16.64 10.00
CA GLN A 101 -17.33 16.41 9.70
C GLN A 101 -17.66 14.92 9.69
N ARG A 102 -16.68 14.06 9.41
CA ARG A 102 -16.82 12.60 9.30
C ARG A 102 -15.67 11.92 10.03
N LEU A 103 -15.79 11.69 11.33
CA LEU A 103 -14.73 11.03 12.12
C LEU A 103 -14.46 9.56 11.73
N SER A 104 -15.29 9.00 10.85
CA SER A 104 -15.05 7.75 10.12
C SER A 104 -14.15 7.91 8.90
N ASP A 105 -13.69 9.11 8.56
CA ASP A 105 -12.81 9.36 7.43
C ASP A 105 -11.47 9.86 7.95
N TYR A 106 -10.38 9.40 7.35
CA TYR A 106 -9.05 9.79 7.77
C TYR A 106 -8.04 9.79 6.63
N THR A 107 -6.94 10.49 6.87
CA THR A 107 -5.71 10.42 6.08
C THR A 107 -4.59 9.93 6.98
N VAL A 108 -3.77 9.02 6.49
CA VAL A 108 -2.47 8.68 7.10
C VAL A 108 -1.37 9.27 6.26
N THR A 109 -0.46 10.00 6.88
CA THR A 109 0.77 10.49 6.26
C THR A 109 1.96 9.89 6.99
N VAL A 110 2.85 9.22 6.28
CA VAL A 110 4.08 8.64 6.81
C VAL A 110 5.27 9.25 6.09
N THR A 111 6.23 9.78 6.85
CA THR A 111 7.50 10.27 6.32
C THR A 111 8.58 9.22 6.58
N SER A 112 9.21 8.73 5.51
CA SER A 112 10.31 7.77 5.61
C SER A 112 11.59 8.42 6.14
N LEU A 113 12.57 7.58 6.50
CA LEU A 113 13.91 8.04 6.89
C LEU A 113 14.72 8.69 5.73
N ASN A 114 14.20 8.66 4.49
CA ASN A 114 14.75 9.41 3.35
C ASN A 114 13.95 10.69 3.03
N ASP A 115 13.09 11.14 3.94
CA ASP A 115 12.21 12.30 3.76
C ASP A 115 11.12 12.16 2.68
N GLU A 116 11.01 10.99 2.03
CA GLU A 116 9.87 10.67 1.16
C GLU A 116 8.59 10.53 1.98
N THR A 117 7.48 11.08 1.47
CA THR A 117 6.18 11.07 2.17
C THR A 117 5.17 10.19 1.45
N PHE A 118 4.52 9.32 2.20
CA PHE A 118 3.50 8.38 1.73
C PHE A 118 2.17 8.72 2.37
N ARG A 119 1.21 9.07 1.52
CA ARG A 119 -0.16 9.38 1.94
C ARG A 119 -1.08 8.21 1.64
N TYR A 120 -2.01 7.95 2.55
CA TYR A 120 -3.20 7.14 2.34
C TYR A 120 -4.40 7.99 2.73
N VAL A 121 -5.47 7.92 1.94
CA VAL A 121 -6.75 8.57 2.24
C VAL A 121 -7.78 7.47 2.28
N ASP A 122 -8.47 7.34 3.42
CA ASP A 122 -9.64 6.50 3.53
C ASP A 122 -10.71 7.06 2.61
N ARG A 123 -11.17 6.23 1.68
CA ARG A 123 -12.17 6.63 0.70
C ARG A 123 -13.60 6.53 1.28
N GLY A 124 -13.71 6.05 2.52
CA GLY A 124 -14.97 5.83 3.22
C GLY A 124 -15.83 4.75 2.57
N ASP A 125 -16.95 4.43 3.23
CA ASP A 125 -17.93 3.45 2.74
C ASP A 125 -18.48 3.80 1.34
N ALA A 126 -18.40 5.07 0.92
CA ALA A 126 -18.91 5.55 -0.35
C ALA A 126 -18.16 4.96 -1.56
N GLU A 127 -16.84 4.82 -1.48
CA GLU A 127 -16.08 4.23 -2.60
C GLU A 127 -16.10 2.71 -2.56
N ALA A 128 -16.19 2.10 -1.38
CA ALA A 128 -16.49 0.67 -1.23
C ALA A 128 -17.87 0.31 -1.80
N ALA A 129 -18.88 1.17 -1.59
CA ALA A 129 -20.19 1.06 -2.21
C ALA A 129 -20.15 1.31 -3.74
N ALA A 130 -19.31 2.25 -4.21
CA ALA A 130 -19.13 2.50 -5.64
C ALA A 130 -18.43 1.34 -6.37
N GLU A 131 -17.46 0.68 -5.73
CA GLU A 131 -16.80 -0.53 -6.25
C GLU A 131 -17.76 -1.73 -6.29
N GLN A 132 -18.61 -1.89 -5.26
CA GLN A 132 -19.69 -2.88 -5.29
C GLN A 132 -20.71 -2.58 -6.40
N ALA A 133 -21.15 -1.33 -6.54
CA ALA A 133 -22.08 -0.92 -7.60
C ALA A 133 -21.49 -1.10 -9.02
N GLY A 134 -20.18 -0.91 -9.19
CA GLY A 134 -19.48 -1.11 -10.46
C GLY A 134 -19.18 -2.58 -10.81
N THR A 135 -19.27 -3.51 -9.86
CA THR A 135 -19.00 -4.94 -10.07
C THR A 135 -20.26 -5.73 -10.43
N TYR A 136 -21.45 -5.20 -10.09
CA TYR A 136 -22.75 -5.84 -10.34
C TYR A 136 -23.58 -5.09 -11.40
N THR A 137 -23.02 -4.78 -12.57
CA THR A 137 -23.86 -4.62 -13.76
C THR A 137 -24.30 -6.02 -14.20
N GLN A 138 -25.44 -6.47 -13.69
CA GLN A 138 -26.06 -7.71 -14.17
C GLN A 138 -26.27 -7.55 -15.68
N PRO A 139 -25.67 -8.39 -16.55
CA PRO A 139 -25.96 -8.30 -17.97
C PRO A 139 -27.46 -8.55 -18.14
N THR A 140 -28.13 -7.63 -18.84
CA THR A 140 -29.54 -7.79 -19.22
C THR A 140 -29.69 -9.20 -19.80
N PRO A 141 -30.59 -10.06 -19.27
CA PRO A 141 -30.76 -11.38 -19.84
C PRO A 141 -31.22 -11.19 -21.30
N ASP A 142 -30.38 -11.63 -22.23
CA ASP A 142 -30.74 -11.74 -23.63
C ASP A 142 -31.77 -12.87 -23.73
N VAL A 143 -33.04 -12.51 -23.62
CA VAL A 143 -34.14 -13.40 -23.94
C VAL A 143 -34.61 -13.03 -25.33
N THR A 144 -33.83 -13.43 -26.33
CA THR A 144 -34.36 -13.69 -27.66
C THR A 144 -34.58 -15.20 -27.79
N SER A 145 -35.83 -15.60 -27.60
CA SER A 145 -36.34 -16.88 -28.09
C SER A 145 -37.79 -16.64 -28.48
N GLU A 146 -37.96 -16.00 -29.63
CA GLU A 146 -39.16 -16.21 -30.45
C GLU A 146 -39.03 -17.58 -31.15
N ASP A 147 -40.20 -18.17 -31.42
CA ASP A 147 -40.47 -19.44 -32.08
C ASP A 147 -40.30 -20.73 -31.24
N THR A 148 -41.41 -21.30 -30.76
CA THR A 148 -42.30 -22.10 -31.62
C THR A 148 -43.48 -22.67 -30.81
N ASP A 149 -44.64 -22.55 -31.44
CA ASP A 149 -45.96 -23.10 -31.20
C ASP A 149 -46.04 -24.61 -30.82
N SER A 150 -47.15 -24.97 -30.16
CA SER A 150 -47.82 -26.28 -30.15
C SER A 150 -47.20 -27.48 -29.42
N SER A 151 -47.77 -27.84 -28.25
CA SER A 151 -48.76 -28.95 -28.14
C SER A 151 -48.95 -29.48 -26.70
N THR A 152 -50.23 -29.60 -26.33
CA THR A 152 -50.87 -30.58 -25.42
C THR A 152 -50.53 -30.60 -23.92
N LEU A 153 -51.48 -30.04 -23.17
CA LEU A 153 -51.83 -30.43 -21.79
C LEU A 153 -52.26 -31.91 -21.76
N ASN A 154 -51.76 -32.67 -20.79
CA ASN A 154 -52.49 -33.72 -20.09
C ASN A 154 -51.78 -33.98 -18.74
N VAL A 155 -52.34 -33.45 -17.66
CA VAL A 155 -52.01 -33.82 -16.29
C VAL A 155 -53.10 -34.78 -15.83
N GLU A 156 -52.80 -36.07 -15.83
CA GLU A 156 -53.60 -37.05 -15.09
C GLU A 156 -53.29 -36.87 -13.60
N GLU A 157 -54.30 -36.41 -12.88
CA GLU A 157 -54.36 -36.31 -11.43
C GLU A 157 -54.59 -37.71 -10.86
N GLN A 158 -53.60 -38.24 -10.12
CA GLN A 158 -53.79 -39.38 -9.23
C GLN A 158 -53.28 -39.00 -7.84
N THR A 159 -54.24 -38.83 -6.93
CA THR A 159 -54.04 -38.95 -5.47
C THR A 159 -55.26 -39.73 -4.95
N PRO A 160 -55.17 -40.56 -3.90
CA PRO A 160 -54.01 -41.22 -3.28
C PRO A 160 -53.84 -42.70 -3.69
#